data_AF-A0A2J8MZP0-F1
#
_entry.id   AF-A0A2J8MZP0-F1
#
_cell.length_a   1.000
_cell.length_b   1.000
_cell.length_c   1.000
_cell.angle_alpha   90.00
_cell.angle_beta   90.00
_cell.angle_gamma   90.00
#
_symmetry.space_group_name_H-M   'P 1'
#
loop_
_entity.id
_entity.type
_entity.pdbx_description
1 polymer ?
#
loop_
_entity_poly.entity_id
_entity_poly.type
_entity_poly.pdbx_seq_one_letter_code
_entity_poly.pdbx_strand_id
1 'polypeptide(L)'
;MGVESDQEIVQMIGTEEHVMAAFGPSLEECQKAQIFTQMQALKYIGNKVRRQRMWGGGPKKTKIEEARELLASTILTHVPVKEFNFRAKCIYTAVMVRRVILAQGDNKVDDRDYYGNKRLELAGQLLSLLFEDLFKKFNSEMKKIADQVIPKQRAAQFDVVKHMRQDQITNGMVNAISTGNWSLKRFKMDRQGVTQVLSRLSYISALGMMTRISSQFEKTRKVSGPRSLQPSQWGMLCPSDTPEGEACGLVKNLALMTHITTDMEDGPIVKLASNLGVEDVNLLCGEELSYPNVFLVFLNGNILGVIRDHKKLVNTFRLMRRAGYINEFVSISTNLTDRCVYISSDGGRLCRPYIIVKKQKPAVTNKHMEELAQGYRNFEDFLHESLVEYLDVNEENDCNIALYEHTINKDTTHLEIEPFTLLGVCAGLIPYPHHNQSPRNTYQCAMGKQAM
;
A
#
# COMPACT_ATOMS: atom_id res chain seq x y z
N MET A 1 0.64 27.17 6.28
CA MET A 1 0.87 26.66 4.91
C MET A 1 -0.02 27.40 3.89
N GLY A 2 -0.17 28.73 4.04
CA GLY A 2 -1.02 29.54 3.14
C GLY A 2 -2.49 29.70 3.60
N VAL A 3 -2.89 29.09 4.71
CA VAL A 3 -4.18 29.34 5.36
C VAL A 3 -3.90 30.08 6.68
N GLU A 4 -4.44 31.28 6.82
CA GLU A 4 -4.28 32.15 8.00
C GLU A 4 -5.59 32.34 8.77
N SER A 5 -6.74 32.10 8.14
CA SER A 5 -8.04 32.22 8.79
C SER A 5 -8.29 31.04 9.72
N ASP A 6 -8.39 31.30 11.03
CA ASP A 6 -8.75 30.29 12.02
C ASP A 6 -10.09 29.62 11.72
N GLN A 7 -11.05 30.39 11.20
CA GLN A 7 -12.34 29.85 10.76
C GLN A 7 -12.16 28.80 9.67
N GLU A 8 -11.33 29.07 8.67
CA GLU A 8 -11.09 28.11 7.59
C GLU A 8 -10.34 26.87 8.09
N ILE A 9 -9.39 27.04 9.02
CA ILE A 9 -8.68 25.91 9.65
C ILE A 9 -9.66 25.00 10.36
N VAL A 10 -10.55 25.55 11.18
CA VAL A 10 -11.57 24.79 11.90
C VAL A 10 -12.52 24.10 10.91
N GLN A 11 -13.01 24.81 9.90
CA GLN A 11 -13.90 24.24 8.89
C GLN A 11 -13.28 23.08 8.12
N MET A 12 -11.97 23.13 7.80
CA MET A 12 -11.26 22.02 7.16
C MET A 12 -11.10 20.79 8.06
N ILE A 13 -11.02 20.97 9.38
CA ILE A 13 -10.90 19.87 10.35
C ILE A 13 -12.28 19.28 10.66
N GLY A 14 -13.28 20.12 10.87
CA GLY A 14 -14.64 19.69 11.19
C GLY A 14 -15.47 20.80 11.82
N THR A 15 -16.73 20.88 11.41
CA THR A 15 -17.70 21.83 11.95
C THR A 15 -18.54 21.27 13.10
N GLU A 16 -18.30 20.01 13.50
CA GLU A 16 -19.02 19.40 14.61
C GLU A 16 -18.55 19.98 15.96
N GLU A 17 -19.49 20.24 16.87
CA GLU A 17 -19.22 20.89 18.16
C GLU A 17 -18.15 20.16 18.98
N HIS A 18 -18.18 18.83 19.02
CA HIS A 18 -17.19 18.04 19.74
C HIS A 18 -15.78 18.16 19.13
N VAL A 19 -15.67 18.26 17.80
CA VAL A 19 -14.38 18.44 17.11
C VAL A 19 -13.85 19.84 17.37
N MET A 20 -14.71 20.85 17.26
CA MET A 20 -14.36 22.25 17.53
C MET A 20 -13.90 22.45 18.98
N ALA A 21 -14.63 21.88 19.94
CA ALA A 21 -14.29 21.96 21.36
C ALA A 21 -12.93 21.29 21.66
N ALA A 22 -12.66 20.12 21.06
CA ALA A 22 -11.39 19.43 21.21
C ALA A 22 -10.21 20.19 20.58
N PHE A 23 -10.44 20.91 19.47
CA PHE A 23 -9.40 21.67 18.77
C PHE A 23 -9.17 23.08 19.35
N GLY A 24 -10.14 23.64 20.08
CA GLY A 24 -10.06 24.99 20.66
C GLY A 24 -8.74 25.32 21.39
N PRO A 25 -8.21 24.45 22.28
CA PRO A 25 -6.95 24.70 22.96
C PRO A 25 -5.74 24.89 22.02
N SER A 26 -5.74 24.25 20.85
CA SER A 26 -4.67 24.40 19.85
C SER A 26 -4.69 25.79 19.20
N LEU A 27 -5.86 26.40 19.03
CA LEU A 27 -5.98 27.79 18.54
C LEU A 27 -5.44 28.79 19.58
N GLU A 28 -5.70 28.56 20.86
CA GLU A 28 -5.14 29.40 21.93
C GLU A 28 -3.60 29.35 21.97
N GLU A 29 -2.99 28.22 21.61
CA GLU A 29 -1.53 28.10 21.57
C GLU A 29 -0.92 29.04 20.51
N CYS A 30 -1.55 29.18 19.34
CA CYS A 30 -1.14 30.14 18.32
C CYS A 30 -1.21 31.59 18.83
N GLN A 31 -2.29 31.91 19.55
CA GLN A 31 -2.45 33.22 20.21
C GLN A 31 -1.36 33.47 21.26
N LYS A 32 -1.08 32.49 22.14
CA LYS A 32 -0.04 32.57 23.17
C LYS A 32 1.35 32.72 22.56
N ALA A 33 1.60 32.08 21.42
CA ALA A 33 2.84 32.20 20.66
C ALA A 33 2.94 33.50 19.82
N GLN A 34 1.87 34.31 19.77
CA GLN A 34 1.78 35.55 19.00
C GLN A 34 2.06 35.34 17.50
N ILE A 35 1.49 34.28 16.92
CA ILE A 35 1.64 33.93 15.50
C ILE A 35 0.33 34.21 14.76
N PHE A 36 0.32 35.24 13.92
CA PHE A 36 -0.87 35.70 13.19
C PHE A 36 -0.72 35.65 11.67
N THR A 37 0.53 35.62 11.19
CA THR A 37 0.84 35.67 9.75
C THR A 37 1.68 34.49 9.34
N GLN A 38 1.60 34.12 8.06
CA GLN A 38 2.41 33.06 7.46
C GLN A 38 3.91 33.32 7.65
N MET A 39 4.34 34.58 7.55
CA MET A 39 5.76 34.94 7.70
C MET A 39 6.25 34.72 9.14
N GLN A 40 5.43 35.06 10.15
CA GLN A 40 5.74 34.76 11.54
C GLN A 40 5.78 33.25 11.79
N ALA A 41 4.83 32.49 11.24
CA ALA A 41 4.80 31.04 11.36
C ALA A 41 6.03 30.37 10.74
N LEU A 42 6.44 30.79 9.53
CA LEU A 42 7.65 30.28 8.88
C LEU A 42 8.91 30.63 9.67
N LYS A 43 9.00 31.84 10.22
CA LYS A 43 10.11 32.25 11.09
C LYS A 43 10.15 31.44 12.39
N TYR A 44 8.99 31.16 12.99
CA TYR A 44 8.86 30.33 14.18
C TYR A 44 9.40 28.92 13.90
N ILE A 45 8.94 28.27 12.82
CA ILE A 45 9.41 26.94 12.40
C ILE A 45 10.92 26.99 12.10
N GLY A 46 11.38 27.95 11.29
CA GLY A 46 12.78 28.07 10.89
C GLY A 46 13.74 28.30 12.06
N ASN A 47 13.28 28.84 13.19
CA ASN A 47 14.07 28.92 14.41
C ASN A 47 14.22 27.58 15.15
N LYS A 48 13.28 26.65 14.95
CA LYS A 48 13.28 25.30 15.54
C LYS A 48 13.99 24.28 14.65
N VAL A 49 14.16 24.56 13.35
CA VAL A 49 14.87 23.68 12.42
C VAL A 49 16.36 23.62 12.80
N ARG A 50 16.85 22.41 13.07
CA ARG A 50 18.29 22.16 13.17
C ARG A 50 18.89 22.26 11.77
N ARG A 51 19.81 23.21 11.57
CA ARG A 51 20.54 23.35 10.31
C ARG A 51 21.29 22.06 9.99
N GLN A 52 20.85 21.37 8.95
CA GLN A 52 21.64 20.32 8.35
C GLN A 52 22.81 20.99 7.62
N ARG A 53 24.05 20.74 8.05
CA ARG A 53 25.23 21.17 7.30
C ARG A 53 25.23 20.38 5.99
N MET A 54 24.79 21.01 4.89
CA MET A 54 25.04 20.47 3.56
C MET A 54 26.55 20.50 3.29
N TRP A 55 27.07 19.38 2.81
CA TRP A 55 28.44 19.28 2.33
C TRP A 55 28.51 19.96 0.96
N GLY A 56 29.10 21.16 0.92
CA GLY A 56 29.15 22.00 -0.28
C GLY A 56 28.50 23.35 0.00
N GLY A 57 29.31 24.41 -0.05
CA GLY A 57 28.96 25.78 0.37
C GLY A 57 27.94 26.46 -0.54
N GLY A 58 26.71 25.95 -0.56
CA GLY A 58 25.58 26.66 -1.14
C GLY A 58 25.28 27.96 -0.39
N PRO A 59 24.61 28.93 -1.04
CA PRO A 59 24.25 30.19 -0.41
C PRO A 59 23.42 29.95 0.85
N LYS A 60 23.69 30.73 1.91
CA LYS A 60 22.95 30.66 3.17
C LYS A 60 21.50 31.05 2.90
N LYS A 61 20.60 30.07 2.87
CA LYS A 61 19.16 30.32 2.80
C LYS A 61 18.69 31.04 4.06
N THR A 62 17.70 31.90 3.92
CA THR A 62 17.06 32.52 5.08
C THR A 62 16.29 31.46 5.88
N LYS A 63 16.10 31.67 7.19
CA LYS A 63 15.32 30.73 8.02
C LYS A 63 13.90 30.48 7.50
N ILE A 64 13.31 31.48 6.84
CA ILE A 64 11.98 31.42 6.25
C ILE A 64 11.98 30.48 5.03
N GLU A 65 12.98 30.60 4.16
CA GLU A 65 13.17 29.71 3.01
C GLU A 65 13.49 28.28 3.45
N GLU A 66 14.36 28.12 4.45
CA GLU A 66 14.65 26.80 5.06
C GLU A 66 13.36 26.14 5.57
N ALA A 67 12.50 26.88 6.28
CA ALA A 67 11.21 26.37 6.74
C ALA A 67 10.24 26.04 5.60
N ARG A 68 10.20 26.87 4.55
CA ARG A 68 9.34 26.64 3.38
C ARG A 68 9.77 25.39 2.61
N GLU A 69 11.08 25.20 2.43
CA GLU A 69 11.65 24.01 1.78
C GLU A 69 11.43 22.75 2.62
N LEU A 70 11.54 22.85 3.96
CA LEU A 70 11.23 21.76 4.88
C LEU A 70 9.77 21.28 4.71
N LEU A 71 8.82 22.22 4.70
CA LEU A 71 7.40 21.91 4.49
C LEU A 71 7.14 21.29 3.12
N ALA A 72 7.87 21.71 2.08
CA ALA A 72 7.71 21.17 0.74
C ALA A 72 8.31 19.77 0.59
N SER A 73 9.53 19.57 1.07
CA SER A 73 10.38 18.41 0.71
C SER A 73 10.56 17.36 1.81
N THR A 74 10.28 17.70 3.07
CA THR A 74 10.58 16.82 4.21
C THR A 74 9.33 16.37 4.95
N ILE A 75 8.37 17.26 5.17
CA ILE A 75 7.10 16.93 5.83
C ILE A 75 6.10 16.45 4.78
N LEU A 76 5.48 15.27 4.96
CA LEU A 76 4.51 14.68 4.04
C LEU A 76 5.02 14.68 2.59
N THR A 77 6.16 14.01 2.37
CA THR A 77 6.90 14.05 1.09
C THR A 77 6.14 13.46 -0.08
N HIS A 78 5.18 12.56 0.19
CA HIS A 78 4.34 11.91 -0.82
C HIS A 78 3.24 12.83 -1.38
N VAL A 79 2.88 13.90 -0.66
CA VAL A 79 1.92 14.89 -1.14
C VAL A 79 2.66 15.94 -1.97
N PRO A 80 2.43 16.01 -3.29
CA PRO A 80 3.16 16.90 -4.17
C PRO A 80 2.82 18.37 -3.89
N VAL A 81 3.85 19.22 -3.94
CA VAL A 81 3.73 20.68 -3.82
C VAL A 81 4.26 21.29 -5.11
N LYS A 82 3.36 21.80 -5.95
CA LYS A 82 3.73 22.51 -7.19
C LYS A 82 3.78 24.00 -6.90
N GLU A 83 4.88 24.66 -7.27
CA GLU A 83 5.03 26.13 -7.15
C GLU A 83 4.75 26.68 -5.73
N PHE A 84 5.12 25.92 -4.69
CA PHE A 84 4.81 26.26 -3.29
C PHE A 84 3.31 26.41 -2.97
N ASN A 85 2.41 25.82 -3.78
CA ASN A 85 1.02 25.65 -3.40
C ASN A 85 0.90 24.49 -2.40
N PHE A 86 0.64 24.84 -1.14
CA PHE A 86 0.51 23.88 -0.04
C PHE A 86 -0.94 23.47 0.25
N ARG A 87 -1.93 23.90 -0.54
CA ARG A 87 -3.36 23.68 -0.26
C ARG A 87 -3.70 22.21 -0.03
N ALA A 88 -3.30 21.32 -0.94
CA ALA A 88 -3.48 19.88 -0.78
C ALA A 88 -2.82 19.33 0.51
N LYS A 89 -1.62 19.80 0.84
CA LYS A 89 -0.89 19.40 2.07
C LYS A 89 -1.56 19.94 3.34
N CYS A 90 -2.15 21.13 3.30
CA CYS A 90 -2.98 21.68 4.39
C CYS A 90 -4.16 20.75 4.67
N ILE A 91 -4.90 20.40 3.63
CA ILE A 91 -6.13 19.61 3.76
C ILE A 91 -5.80 18.19 4.21
N TYR A 92 -4.73 17.60 3.68
CA TYR A 92 -4.20 16.34 4.19
C TYR A 92 -3.91 16.39 5.69
N THR A 93 -3.24 17.46 6.14
CA THR A 93 -2.93 17.67 7.57
C THR A 93 -4.21 17.86 8.39
N ALA A 94 -5.20 18.60 7.88
CA ALA A 94 -6.48 18.80 8.55
C ALA A 94 -7.24 17.48 8.73
N VAL A 95 -7.27 16.62 7.70
CA VAL A 95 -7.87 15.28 7.76
C VAL A 95 -7.14 14.39 8.77
N MET A 96 -5.80 14.47 8.84
CA MET A 96 -5.03 13.75 9.86
C MET A 96 -5.40 14.21 11.28
N VAL A 97 -5.47 15.52 11.53
CA VAL A 97 -5.86 16.08 12.83
C VAL A 97 -7.29 15.66 13.19
N ARG A 98 -8.23 15.74 12.23
CA ARG A 98 -9.60 15.26 12.40
C ARG A 98 -9.64 13.80 12.85
N ARG A 99 -8.92 12.91 12.17
CA ARG A 99 -8.86 11.48 12.53
C ARG A 99 -8.31 11.26 13.94
N VAL A 100 -7.32 12.05 14.39
CA VAL A 100 -6.81 11.98 15.76
C VAL A 100 -7.88 12.40 16.78
N ILE A 101 -8.62 13.47 16.52
CA ILE A 101 -9.71 13.94 17.41
C ILE A 101 -10.81 12.89 17.49
N LEU A 102 -11.24 12.33 16.36
CA LEU A 102 -12.26 11.28 16.31
C LEU A 102 -11.81 9.98 16.98
N ALA A 103 -10.53 9.61 16.87
CA ALA A 103 -9.98 8.46 17.57
C ALA A 103 -9.99 8.67 19.09
N GLN A 104 -9.75 9.90 19.57
CA GLN A 104 -9.83 10.22 21.00
C GLN A 104 -11.27 10.19 21.54
N GLY A 105 -12.24 10.69 20.77
CA GLY A 105 -13.65 10.75 21.18
C GLY A 105 -14.41 9.44 21.03
N ASP A 106 -14.44 8.89 19.82
CA ASP A 106 -15.29 7.75 19.42
C ASP A 106 -14.53 6.40 19.48
N ASN A 107 -13.27 6.38 19.90
CA ASN A 107 -12.39 5.21 19.86
C ASN A 107 -12.30 4.55 18.45
N LYS A 108 -12.43 5.35 17.39
CA LYS A 108 -12.27 4.95 15.98
C LYS A 108 -10.79 4.79 15.64
N VAL A 109 -10.18 3.72 16.13
CA VAL A 109 -8.77 3.41 15.89
C VAL A 109 -8.65 2.41 14.74
N ASP A 110 -7.77 2.69 13.78
CA ASP A 110 -7.46 1.77 12.68
C ASP A 110 -6.71 0.52 13.21
N ASP A 111 -7.16 -0.68 12.83
CA ASP A 111 -6.50 -1.93 13.19
C ASP A 111 -5.19 -2.12 12.38
N ARG A 112 -4.08 -2.26 13.10
CA ARG A 112 -2.74 -2.49 12.52
C ARG A 112 -2.57 -3.90 11.96
N ASP A 113 -3.35 -4.85 12.46
CA ASP A 113 -3.26 -6.27 12.09
C ASP A 113 -4.20 -6.64 10.94
N TYR A 114 -5.14 -5.76 10.60
CA TYR A 114 -5.98 -5.85 9.42
C TYR A 114 -5.15 -5.92 8.12
N TYR A 115 -5.46 -6.90 7.27
CA TYR A 115 -4.65 -7.21 6.10
C TYR A 115 -4.77 -6.22 4.94
N GLY A 116 -5.88 -5.50 4.83
CA GLY A 116 -6.01 -4.42 3.83
C GLY A 116 -5.05 -3.24 4.05
N ASN A 117 -4.51 -3.12 5.27
CA ASN A 117 -3.49 -2.13 5.63
C ASN A 117 -2.05 -2.62 5.40
N LYS A 118 -1.87 -3.87 4.94
CA LYS A 118 -0.57 -4.47 4.70
C LYS A 118 -0.25 -4.47 3.20
N ARG A 119 1.05 -4.45 2.90
CA ARG A 119 1.59 -4.63 1.55
C ARG A 119 2.70 -5.66 1.60
N LEU A 120 2.75 -6.53 0.60
CA LEU A 120 3.81 -7.51 0.41
C LEU A 120 4.85 -6.96 -0.55
N GLU A 121 6.06 -6.77 -0.05
CA GLU A 121 7.20 -6.41 -0.88
C GLU A 121 7.70 -7.67 -1.62
N LEU A 122 7.64 -7.64 -2.95
CA LEU A 122 8.04 -8.75 -3.80
C LEU A 122 9.55 -8.72 -4.10
N ALA A 123 10.08 -9.85 -4.59
CA ALA A 123 11.48 -9.98 -4.96
C ALA A 123 11.92 -8.89 -5.97
N GLY A 124 11.08 -8.57 -6.95
CA GLY A 124 11.37 -7.52 -7.94
C GLY A 124 11.57 -6.13 -7.31
N GLN A 125 10.73 -5.75 -6.34
CA GLN A 125 10.84 -4.48 -5.62
C GLN A 125 12.10 -4.42 -4.74
N LEU A 126 12.45 -5.53 -4.08
CA LEU A 126 13.68 -5.60 -3.28
C LEU A 126 14.95 -5.54 -4.15
N LEU A 127 14.92 -6.18 -5.31
CA LEU A 127 16.02 -6.16 -6.28
C LEU A 127 16.17 -4.78 -6.94
N SER A 128 15.07 -4.09 -7.24
CA SER A 128 15.13 -2.75 -7.85
C SER A 128 15.77 -1.73 -6.91
N LEU A 129 15.44 -1.76 -5.62
CA LEU A 129 16.07 -0.89 -4.60
C LEU A 129 17.56 -1.17 -4.45
N LEU A 130 17.95 -2.44 -4.41
CA LEU A 130 19.35 -2.85 -4.33
C LEU A 130 20.13 -2.39 -5.56
N PHE A 131 19.59 -2.62 -6.75
CA PHE A 131 20.20 -2.21 -8.01
C PHE A 131 20.32 -0.69 -8.10
N GLU A 132 19.29 0.07 -7.71
CA GLU A 132 19.31 1.53 -7.74
C GLU A 132 20.43 2.09 -6.84
N ASP A 133 20.60 1.56 -5.63
CA ASP A 133 21.67 1.99 -4.72
C ASP A 133 23.06 1.68 -5.28
N LEU A 134 23.26 0.48 -5.81
CA LEU A 134 24.52 0.07 -6.45
C LEU A 134 24.83 0.93 -7.68
N PHE A 135 23.83 1.20 -8.51
CA PHE A 135 23.96 2.01 -9.71
C PHE A 135 24.27 3.48 -9.38
N LYS A 136 23.64 4.04 -8.35
CA LYS A 136 23.95 5.41 -7.88
C LYS A 136 25.34 5.50 -7.25
N LYS A 137 25.79 4.48 -6.53
CA LYS A 137 27.17 4.39 -6.04
C LYS A 137 28.17 4.33 -7.20
N PHE A 138 27.90 3.50 -8.20
CA PHE A 138 28.69 3.42 -9.42
C PHE A 138 28.81 4.80 -10.10
N ASN A 139 27.69 5.49 -10.32
CA ASN A 139 27.68 6.84 -10.91
C ASN A 139 28.44 7.86 -10.06
N SER A 140 28.33 7.79 -8.73
CA SER A 140 29.01 8.71 -7.81
C SER A 140 30.53 8.50 -7.83
N GLU A 141 30.99 7.26 -7.93
CA GLU A 141 32.41 6.93 -8.07
C GLU A 141 32.97 7.34 -9.42
N MET A 142 32.23 7.07 -10.50
CA MET A 142 32.59 7.54 -11.85
C MET A 142 32.76 9.05 -11.89
N LYS A 143 31.80 9.79 -11.30
CA LYS A 143 31.88 11.25 -11.16
C LYS A 143 33.13 11.66 -10.36
N LYS A 144 33.39 11.02 -9.22
CA LYS A 144 34.57 11.32 -8.39
C LYS A 144 35.88 11.12 -9.15
N ILE A 145 35.99 10.07 -9.96
CA ILE A 145 37.18 9.82 -10.79
C ILE A 145 37.31 10.90 -11.88
N ALA A 146 36.22 11.23 -12.57
CA ALA A 146 36.21 12.27 -13.59
C ALA A 146 36.64 13.63 -13.01
N ASP A 147 36.06 14.04 -11.88
CA ASP A 147 36.38 15.28 -11.16
C ASP A 147 37.86 15.35 -10.73
N GLN A 148 38.52 14.20 -10.50
CA GLN A 148 39.94 14.13 -10.14
C GLN A 148 40.90 14.10 -11.34
N VAL A 149 40.45 13.57 -12.48
CA VAL A 149 41.29 13.33 -13.66
C VAL A 149 41.20 14.47 -14.66
N ILE A 150 40.00 15.00 -14.92
CA ILE A 150 39.75 16.06 -15.92
C ILE A 150 40.53 17.36 -15.64
N PRO A 151 40.64 17.85 -14.38
CA PRO A 151 41.38 19.09 -14.11
C PRO A 151 42.89 18.99 -14.35
N LYS A 152 43.43 17.77 -14.49
CA LYS A 152 44.87 17.56 -14.70
C LYS A 152 45.18 17.69 -16.19
N GLN A 153 46.09 18.60 -16.56
CA GLN A 153 46.55 18.70 -17.96
C GLN A 153 47.21 17.38 -18.38
N ARG A 154 46.57 16.69 -19.34
CA ARG A 154 47.05 15.45 -19.94
C ARG A 154 46.92 15.58 -21.46
N ALA A 155 47.88 15.00 -22.19
CA ALA A 155 47.88 14.98 -23.65
C ALA A 155 46.79 14.06 -24.24
N ALA A 156 46.35 13.06 -23.48
CA ALA A 156 45.33 12.10 -23.89
C ALA A 156 43.92 12.54 -23.43
N GLN A 157 42.94 12.35 -24.31
CA GLN A 157 41.53 12.56 -24.00
C GLN A 157 41.09 11.64 -22.84
N PHE A 158 40.24 12.16 -21.95
CA PHE A 158 39.66 11.36 -20.87
C PHE A 158 38.67 10.35 -21.44
N ASP A 159 39.00 9.07 -21.27
CA ASP A 159 38.15 7.95 -21.66
C ASP A 159 37.43 7.38 -20.43
N VAL A 160 36.12 7.62 -20.37
CA VAL A 160 35.25 7.18 -19.28
C VAL A 160 35.19 5.65 -19.19
N VAL A 161 35.19 4.96 -20.33
CA VAL A 161 34.97 3.51 -20.41
C VAL A 161 36.07 2.76 -19.66
N LYS A 162 37.31 3.24 -19.73
CA LYS A 162 38.45 2.69 -18.99
C LYS A 162 38.32 2.76 -17.47
N HIS A 163 37.49 3.67 -16.96
CA HIS A 163 37.30 3.87 -15.53
C HIS A 163 36.02 3.18 -15.01
N MET A 164 35.22 2.57 -15.88
CA MET A 164 34.01 1.83 -15.49
C MET A 164 34.37 0.49 -14.85
N ARG A 165 34.15 0.39 -13.54
CA ARG A 165 34.33 -0.85 -12.78
C ARG A 165 33.12 -1.76 -12.92
N GLN A 166 33.20 -2.75 -13.82
CA GLN A 166 32.12 -3.70 -14.12
C GLN A 166 31.79 -4.64 -12.95
N ASP A 167 32.76 -4.87 -12.08
CA ASP A 167 32.68 -5.79 -10.94
C ASP A 167 31.85 -5.24 -9.78
N GLN A 168 31.71 -3.92 -9.66
CA GLN A 168 31.06 -3.28 -8.51
C GLN A 168 29.58 -3.69 -8.36
N ILE A 169 28.83 -3.65 -9.45
CA ILE A 169 27.40 -3.99 -9.43
C ILE A 169 27.24 -5.51 -9.25
N THR A 170 27.99 -6.30 -10.01
CA THR A 170 27.95 -7.76 -9.97
C THR A 170 28.27 -8.29 -8.57
N ASN A 171 29.38 -7.85 -7.98
CA ASN A 171 29.78 -8.28 -6.64
C ASN A 171 28.79 -7.77 -5.58
N GLY A 172 28.25 -6.55 -5.73
CA GLY A 172 27.22 -6.02 -4.84
C GLY A 172 25.96 -6.87 -4.81
N MET A 173 25.45 -7.26 -5.98
CA MET A 173 24.26 -8.10 -6.12
C MET A 173 24.49 -9.52 -5.58
N VAL A 174 25.60 -10.16 -5.98
CA VAL A 174 25.95 -11.51 -5.54
C VAL A 174 26.13 -11.56 -4.02
N ASN A 175 26.84 -10.58 -3.44
CA ASN A 175 27.06 -10.54 -1.99
C ASN A 175 25.75 -10.35 -1.21
N ALA A 176 24.86 -9.46 -1.65
CA ALA A 176 23.57 -9.27 -0.98
C ALA A 176 22.72 -10.55 -1.02
N ILE A 177 22.59 -11.18 -2.19
CA ILE A 177 21.77 -12.39 -2.39
C ILE A 177 22.34 -13.60 -1.64
N SER A 178 23.65 -13.80 -1.68
CA SER A 178 24.30 -14.95 -1.03
C SER A 178 24.32 -14.84 0.50
N THR A 179 24.50 -13.63 1.05
CA THR A 179 24.54 -13.41 2.50
C THR A 179 23.16 -13.20 3.12
N GLY A 180 22.16 -12.81 2.33
CA GLY A 180 20.82 -12.47 2.84
C GLY A 180 20.73 -11.10 3.51
N ASN A 181 21.78 -10.27 3.41
CA ASN A 181 21.88 -8.99 4.09
C ASN A 181 21.65 -7.82 3.12
N TRP A 182 20.52 -7.13 3.29
CA TRP A 182 20.14 -5.92 2.55
C TRP A 182 20.47 -4.68 3.38
N SER A 183 21.72 -4.22 3.29
CA SER A 183 22.21 -3.02 4.00
C SER A 183 22.34 -1.83 3.05
N LEU A 184 21.22 -1.15 2.79
CA LEU A 184 21.14 0.00 1.90
C LEU A 184 21.21 1.31 2.70
N LYS A 185 22.42 1.84 2.88
CA LYS A 185 22.67 3.09 3.64
C LYS A 185 21.85 4.28 3.13
N ARG A 186 21.67 4.40 1.81
CA ARG A 186 20.92 5.51 1.19
C ARG A 186 19.44 5.49 1.59
N PHE A 187 18.85 4.31 1.66
CA PHE A 187 17.44 4.11 2.02
C PHE A 187 17.24 3.90 3.53
N LYS A 188 18.32 3.94 4.33
CA LYS A 188 18.32 3.61 5.77
C LYS A 188 17.66 2.26 6.07
N MET A 189 17.87 1.30 5.17
CA MET A 189 17.33 -0.05 5.29
C MET A 189 18.45 -0.99 5.69
N ASP A 190 18.27 -1.72 6.79
CA ASP A 190 19.16 -2.79 7.21
C ASP A 190 18.29 -4.01 7.56
N ARG A 191 18.22 -4.96 6.62
CA ARG A 191 17.39 -6.17 6.74
C ARG A 191 18.27 -7.40 6.60
N GLN A 192 18.08 -8.35 7.50
CA GLN A 192 18.79 -9.62 7.53
C GLN A 192 17.84 -10.78 7.21
N GLY A 193 18.36 -11.83 6.59
CA GLY A 193 17.59 -13.04 6.28
C GLY A 193 16.52 -12.84 5.21
N VAL A 194 16.73 -11.87 4.29
CA VAL A 194 15.84 -11.62 3.15
C VAL A 194 15.84 -12.82 2.19
N THR A 195 17.02 -13.36 1.89
CA THR A 195 17.18 -14.61 1.13
C THR A 195 17.47 -15.76 2.07
N GLN A 196 17.03 -16.95 1.67
CA GLN A 196 17.23 -18.21 2.38
C GLN A 196 17.56 -19.30 1.36
N VAL A 197 18.36 -20.28 1.75
CA VAL A 197 18.63 -21.45 0.91
C VAL A 197 17.35 -22.26 0.75
N LEU A 198 16.99 -22.60 -0.49
CA LEU A 198 15.81 -23.40 -0.78
C LEU A 198 15.96 -24.80 -0.18
N SER A 199 15.03 -25.18 0.70
CA SER A 199 14.94 -26.52 1.27
C SER A 199 14.44 -27.51 0.22
N ARG A 200 15.23 -28.54 -0.02
CA ARG A 200 14.94 -29.64 -0.97
C ARG A 200 14.66 -30.97 -0.27
N LEU A 201 14.12 -30.92 0.95
CA LEU A 201 13.76 -32.14 1.70
C LEU A 201 12.65 -32.93 0.99
N SER A 202 11.63 -32.23 0.50
CA SER A 202 10.53 -32.80 -0.29
C SER A 202 10.03 -31.80 -1.32
N TYR A 203 9.23 -32.28 -2.27
CA TYR A 203 8.56 -31.41 -3.24
C TYR A 203 7.72 -30.32 -2.54
N ILE A 204 7.00 -30.71 -1.49
CA ILE A 204 6.16 -29.83 -0.69
C ILE A 204 6.99 -28.83 0.12
N SER A 205 8.16 -29.23 0.62
CA SER A 205 9.09 -28.30 1.27
C SER A 205 9.51 -27.17 0.33
N ALA A 206 9.82 -27.48 -0.93
CA ALA A 206 10.22 -26.48 -1.91
C ALA A 206 9.07 -25.50 -2.22
N LEU A 207 7.87 -26.00 -2.50
CA LEU A 207 6.69 -25.16 -2.76
C LEU A 207 6.26 -24.32 -1.55
N GLY A 208 6.31 -24.91 -0.35
CA GLY A 208 6.01 -24.22 0.91
C GLY A 208 7.06 -23.17 1.30
N MET A 209 8.22 -23.13 0.63
CA MET A 209 9.17 -22.01 0.73
C MET A 209 8.87 -20.90 -0.27
N MET A 210 8.40 -21.24 -1.48
CA MET A 210 8.09 -20.25 -2.52
C MET A 210 6.87 -19.40 -2.18
N THR A 211 5.88 -19.97 -1.48
CA THR A 211 4.62 -19.30 -1.10
C THR A 211 4.66 -18.63 0.28
N ARG A 212 5.84 -18.62 0.91
CA ARG A 212 6.05 -18.14 2.27
C ARG A 212 6.10 -16.62 2.32
N ILE A 213 5.42 -16.05 3.32
CA ILE A 213 5.47 -14.65 3.69
C ILE A 213 6.14 -14.53 5.06
N SER A 214 7.05 -13.57 5.19
CA SER A 214 7.69 -13.20 6.44
C SER A 214 7.21 -11.84 6.93
N SER A 215 6.85 -11.76 8.21
CA SER A 215 6.61 -10.50 8.90
C SER A 215 7.93 -9.86 9.33
N GLN A 216 7.96 -8.51 9.34
CA GLN A 216 9.09 -7.72 9.84
C GLN A 216 9.11 -7.60 11.37
N PHE A 217 8.11 -8.17 12.06
CA PHE A 217 8.02 -8.08 13.52
C PHE A 217 9.13 -8.89 14.20
N GLU A 218 9.70 -8.34 15.27
CA GLU A 218 10.73 -9.02 16.05
C GLU A 218 10.20 -10.30 16.68
N LYS A 219 10.87 -11.42 16.39
CA LYS A 219 10.47 -12.76 16.84
C LYS A 219 10.52 -12.92 18.36
N THR A 220 11.44 -12.21 19.02
CA THR A 220 11.66 -12.27 20.47
C THR A 220 10.53 -11.65 21.28
N ARG A 221 9.75 -10.74 20.67
CA ARG A 221 8.67 -10.03 21.35
C ARG A 221 7.41 -10.91 21.42
N LYS A 222 7.01 -11.27 22.65
CA LYS A 222 5.84 -12.11 22.96
C LYS A 222 4.54 -11.29 23.01
N VAL A 223 4.20 -10.63 21.91
CA VAL A 223 2.90 -9.94 21.75
C VAL A 223 1.99 -10.76 20.84
N SER A 224 0.73 -10.93 21.23
CA SER A 224 -0.25 -11.77 20.53
C SER A 224 -0.78 -11.13 19.24
N GLY A 225 -1.02 -9.82 19.21
CA GLY A 225 -1.64 -9.09 18.09
C GLY A 225 -1.21 -9.56 16.70
N PRO A 226 0.07 -9.37 16.29
CA PRO A 226 0.53 -9.71 14.94
C PRO A 226 0.63 -11.23 14.68
N ARG A 227 0.51 -12.06 15.72
CA ARG A 227 0.60 -13.53 15.63
C ARG A 227 -0.76 -14.18 15.50
N SER A 228 -1.79 -13.54 16.07
CA SER A 228 -3.15 -14.05 16.03
C SER A 228 -3.69 -14.10 14.59
N LEU A 229 -4.54 -15.09 14.35
CA LEU A 229 -5.25 -15.24 13.10
C LEU A 229 -6.28 -14.11 12.97
N GLN A 230 -6.23 -13.35 11.87
CA GLN A 230 -7.17 -12.28 11.57
C GLN A 230 -8.23 -12.76 10.57
N PRO A 231 -9.52 -12.43 10.75
CA PRO A 231 -10.57 -12.78 9.77
C PRO A 231 -10.33 -12.14 8.39
N SER A 232 -9.70 -10.96 8.36
CA SER A 232 -9.39 -10.23 7.12
C SER A 232 -8.40 -10.93 6.17
N GLN A 233 -7.78 -12.04 6.60
CA GLN A 233 -6.92 -12.84 5.74
C GLN A 233 -7.65 -14.02 5.08
N TRP A 234 -8.98 -14.15 5.29
CA TRP A 234 -9.80 -15.17 4.65
C TRP A 234 -9.60 -15.17 3.14
N GLY A 235 -9.39 -16.34 2.56
CA GLY A 235 -9.13 -16.52 1.13
C GLY A 235 -7.73 -16.09 0.67
N MET A 236 -7.06 -15.16 1.36
CA MET A 236 -5.76 -14.61 0.98
C MET A 236 -4.57 -15.38 1.56
N LEU A 237 -4.66 -15.77 2.84
CA LEU A 237 -3.61 -16.52 3.52
C LEU A 237 -4.14 -17.83 4.07
N CYS A 238 -3.29 -18.86 4.02
CA CYS A 238 -3.62 -20.13 4.62
C CYS A 238 -3.73 -19.98 6.15
N PRO A 239 -4.86 -20.38 6.76
CA PRO A 239 -5.04 -20.25 8.21
C PRO A 239 -4.24 -21.27 9.01
N SER A 240 -3.83 -22.38 8.40
CA SER A 240 -3.18 -23.50 9.09
C SER A 240 -1.67 -23.56 8.89
N ASP A 241 -1.14 -23.11 7.75
CA ASP A 241 0.28 -23.24 7.42
C ASP A 241 1.13 -22.11 8.04
N THR A 242 1.50 -22.32 9.30
CA THR A 242 2.46 -21.52 10.07
C THR A 242 3.42 -22.47 10.79
N PRO A 243 4.72 -22.13 10.94
CA PRO A 243 5.62 -22.92 11.77
C PRO A 243 5.20 -22.83 13.24
N GLU A 244 5.56 -23.87 14.00
CA GLU A 244 5.45 -23.89 15.46
C GLU A 244 6.61 -23.11 16.11
N GLY A 245 6.44 -22.74 17.38
CA GLY A 245 7.46 -22.08 18.19
C GLY A 245 7.53 -20.56 17.99
N GLU A 246 8.74 -19.99 18.00
CA GLU A 246 8.96 -18.54 18.05
C GLU A 246 8.44 -17.80 16.80
N ALA A 247 8.39 -18.47 15.65
CA ALA A 247 7.92 -17.88 14.40
C ALA A 247 6.39 -18.03 14.18
N CYS A 248 5.68 -18.65 15.12
CA CYS A 248 4.24 -18.88 15.00
C CYS A 248 3.47 -17.57 14.79
N GLY A 249 2.66 -17.53 13.72
CA GLY A 249 1.87 -16.39 13.30
C GLY A 249 2.65 -15.27 12.58
N LEU A 250 3.98 -15.27 12.65
CA LEU A 250 4.83 -14.29 11.96
C LEU A 250 5.27 -14.76 10.58
N VAL A 251 5.38 -16.07 10.40
CA VAL A 251 5.58 -16.70 9.09
C VAL A 251 4.26 -17.34 8.69
N LYS A 252 3.75 -16.92 7.54
CA LYS A 252 2.47 -17.40 6.98
C LYS A 252 2.68 -17.81 5.53
N ASN A 253 1.70 -18.46 4.94
CA ASN A 253 1.76 -18.86 3.54
C ASN A 253 0.50 -18.38 2.80
N LEU A 254 0.67 -18.07 1.52
CA LEU A 254 -0.44 -17.70 0.63
C LEU A 254 -1.45 -18.86 0.49
N ALA A 255 -2.72 -18.50 0.33
CA ALA A 255 -3.75 -19.43 -0.10
C ALA A 255 -3.70 -19.65 -1.62
N LEU A 256 -4.33 -20.71 -2.13
CA LEU A 256 -4.10 -21.19 -3.51
C LEU A 256 -4.49 -20.18 -4.61
N MET A 257 -5.60 -19.46 -4.44
CA MET A 257 -6.12 -18.53 -5.46
C MET A 257 -5.71 -17.07 -5.23
N THR A 258 -4.67 -16.85 -4.44
CA THR A 258 -4.22 -15.50 -4.09
C THR A 258 -3.32 -14.93 -5.16
N HIS A 259 -3.56 -13.68 -5.54
CA HIS A 259 -2.71 -12.91 -6.43
C HIS A 259 -2.16 -11.68 -5.69
N ILE A 260 -0.91 -11.30 -5.99
CA ILE A 260 -0.29 -10.09 -5.44
C ILE A 260 -0.23 -9.03 -6.52
N THR A 261 -0.79 -7.86 -6.27
CA THR A 261 -0.82 -6.76 -7.25
C THR A 261 0.58 -6.23 -7.54
N THR A 262 0.76 -5.70 -8.75
CA THR A 262 1.96 -4.94 -9.15
C THR A 262 1.62 -3.46 -9.29
N ASP A 263 2.61 -2.59 -9.13
CA ASP A 263 2.43 -1.15 -9.27
C ASP A 263 1.99 -0.79 -10.70
N MET A 264 1.04 0.15 -10.80
CA MET A 264 0.51 0.66 -12.06
C MET A 264 0.62 2.18 -12.16
N GLU A 265 0.44 2.71 -13.36
CA GLU A 265 0.45 4.16 -13.56
C GLU A 265 -0.86 4.81 -13.08
N ASP A 266 -0.73 5.84 -12.23
CA ASP A 266 -1.86 6.54 -11.64
C ASP A 266 -2.52 7.56 -12.59
N GLY A 267 -1.79 8.04 -13.60
CA GLY A 267 -2.22 9.12 -14.49
C GLY A 267 -3.57 8.88 -15.19
N PRO A 268 -3.81 7.72 -15.82
CA PRO A 268 -5.10 7.38 -16.42
C PRO A 268 -6.25 7.33 -15.42
N ILE A 269 -5.99 6.83 -14.20
CA ILE A 269 -6.99 6.69 -13.13
C ILE A 269 -7.41 8.06 -12.61
N VAL A 270 -6.45 8.97 -12.41
CA VAL A 270 -6.69 10.38 -12.03
C VAL A 270 -7.60 11.08 -13.05
N LYS A 271 -7.31 10.92 -14.34
CA LYS A 271 -8.11 11.51 -15.42
C LYS A 271 -9.53 10.94 -15.44
N LEU A 272 -9.67 9.63 -15.29
CA LEU A 272 -10.98 8.98 -15.25
C LEU A 272 -11.81 9.47 -14.06
N ALA A 273 -11.24 9.51 -12.85
CA ALA A 273 -11.93 10.01 -11.67
C ALA A 273 -12.39 11.47 -11.85
N SER A 274 -11.53 12.32 -12.42
CA SER A 274 -11.89 13.71 -12.74
C SER A 274 -13.07 13.78 -13.73
N ASN A 275 -13.04 12.98 -14.80
CA ASN A 275 -14.12 12.92 -15.80
C ASN A 275 -15.43 12.38 -15.22
N LEU A 276 -15.37 11.55 -14.17
CA LEU A 276 -16.53 11.00 -13.48
C LEU A 276 -17.12 11.95 -12.42
N GLY A 277 -16.55 13.15 -12.27
CA GLY A 277 -17.07 14.20 -11.40
C GLY A 277 -16.37 14.32 -10.05
N VAL A 278 -15.13 13.80 -9.92
CA VAL A 278 -14.27 14.13 -8.78
C VAL A 278 -13.71 15.53 -8.99
N GLU A 279 -14.01 16.42 -8.04
CA GLU A 279 -13.59 17.82 -8.08
C GLU A 279 -12.26 18.01 -7.33
N ASP A 280 -11.34 18.80 -7.89
CA ASP A 280 -10.04 19.08 -7.26
C ASP A 280 -10.24 19.81 -5.94
N VAL A 281 -9.56 19.32 -4.90
CA VAL A 281 -9.53 19.89 -3.55
C VAL A 281 -9.12 21.37 -3.55
N ASN A 282 -8.30 21.79 -4.51
CA ASN A 282 -7.83 23.18 -4.60
C ASN A 282 -8.95 24.19 -4.87
N LEU A 283 -10.08 23.74 -5.40
CA LEU A 283 -11.23 24.59 -5.76
C LEU A 283 -12.22 24.77 -4.61
N LEU A 284 -12.04 24.04 -3.50
CA LEU A 284 -13.04 23.92 -2.44
C LEU A 284 -12.72 24.82 -1.23
N CYS A 285 -13.78 25.32 -0.63
CA CYS A 285 -13.73 25.97 0.68
C CYS A 285 -13.69 24.93 1.82
N GLY A 286 -13.16 25.33 2.99
CA GLY A 286 -13.08 24.44 4.15
C GLY A 286 -14.44 23.88 4.58
N GLU A 287 -15.49 24.70 4.51
CA GLU A 287 -16.86 24.27 4.83
C GLU A 287 -17.37 23.17 3.90
N GLU A 288 -16.99 23.21 2.63
CA GLU A 288 -17.46 22.26 1.63
C GLU A 288 -16.94 20.84 1.87
N LEU A 289 -15.74 20.74 2.43
CA LEU A 289 -15.13 19.46 2.82
C LEU A 289 -15.87 18.80 3.98
N SER A 290 -16.49 19.59 4.85
CA SER A 290 -17.18 19.10 6.03
C SER A 290 -18.64 18.69 5.77
N TYR A 291 -19.21 19.05 4.61
CA TYR A 291 -20.61 18.74 4.30
C TYR A 291 -20.94 17.24 4.42
N PRO A 292 -22.08 16.86 5.04
CA PRO A 292 -22.46 15.45 5.26
C PRO A 292 -22.47 14.58 4.00
N ASN A 293 -22.88 15.16 2.87
CA ASN A 293 -23.03 14.44 1.60
C ASN A 293 -21.77 14.42 0.73
N VAL A 294 -20.66 15.01 1.21
CA VAL A 294 -19.40 15.08 0.47
C VAL A 294 -18.47 13.98 0.97
N PHE A 295 -17.91 13.23 0.02
CA PHE A 295 -16.93 12.18 0.26
C PHE A 295 -15.56 12.61 -0.25
N LEU A 296 -14.52 12.38 0.54
CA LEU A 296 -13.14 12.55 0.10
C LEU A 296 -12.72 11.36 -0.76
N VAL A 297 -12.10 11.62 -1.91
CA VAL A 297 -11.60 10.57 -2.81
C VAL A 297 -10.09 10.49 -2.67
N PHE A 298 -9.60 9.31 -2.31
CA PHE A 298 -8.18 9.00 -2.18
C PHE A 298 -7.71 8.12 -3.32
N LEU A 299 -6.50 8.38 -3.82
CA LEU A 299 -5.77 7.49 -4.73
C LEU A 299 -4.41 7.17 -4.10
N ASN A 300 -4.15 5.88 -3.81
CA ASN A 300 -2.90 5.42 -3.18
C ASN A 300 -2.51 6.24 -1.93
N GLY A 301 -3.51 6.63 -1.14
CA GLY A 301 -3.34 7.42 0.08
C GLY A 301 -3.28 8.93 -0.11
N ASN A 302 -3.11 9.45 -1.33
CA ASN A 302 -3.19 10.89 -1.61
C ASN A 302 -4.64 11.34 -1.83
N ILE A 303 -5.00 12.53 -1.36
CA ILE A 303 -6.32 13.12 -1.63
C ILE A 303 -6.32 13.59 -3.08
N LEU A 304 -7.19 12.99 -3.88
CA LEU A 304 -7.40 13.36 -5.27
C LEU A 304 -8.40 14.52 -5.39
N GLY A 305 -9.47 14.47 -4.60
CA GLY A 305 -10.58 15.38 -4.74
C GLY A 305 -11.75 15.04 -3.83
N VAL A 306 -12.91 15.59 -4.15
CA VAL A 306 -14.17 15.26 -3.46
C VAL A 306 -15.26 14.87 -4.45
N ILE A 307 -16.28 14.20 -3.94
CA ILE A 307 -17.46 13.85 -4.71
C ILE A 307 -18.71 13.84 -3.85
N ARG A 308 -19.85 14.25 -4.44
CA ARG A 308 -21.18 14.15 -3.78
C ARG A 308 -21.84 12.80 -4.02
N ASP A 309 -21.84 12.32 -5.26
CA ASP A 309 -22.42 11.02 -5.63
C ASP A 309 -21.34 9.91 -5.70
N HIS A 310 -20.91 9.46 -4.52
CA HIS A 310 -19.89 8.41 -4.41
C HIS A 310 -20.36 7.08 -5.02
N LYS A 311 -21.67 6.78 -4.99
CA LYS A 311 -22.23 5.51 -5.51
C LYS A 311 -22.08 5.44 -7.02
N LYS A 312 -22.37 6.53 -7.73
CA LYS A 312 -22.18 6.60 -9.18
C LYS A 312 -20.72 6.42 -9.57
N LEU A 313 -19.79 7.03 -8.84
CA LEU A 313 -18.35 6.86 -9.07
C LEU A 313 -17.93 5.40 -8.93
N VAL A 314 -18.27 4.76 -7.82
CA VAL A 314 -17.91 3.36 -7.53
C VAL A 314 -18.50 2.41 -8.58
N ASN A 315 -19.78 2.54 -8.87
CA ASN A 315 -20.45 1.70 -9.88
C ASN A 315 -19.85 1.88 -11.27
N THR A 316 -19.53 3.12 -11.66
CA THR A 316 -18.94 3.39 -12.97
C THR A 316 -17.50 2.89 -13.06
N PHE A 317 -16.71 3.05 -12.00
CA PHE A 317 -15.35 2.50 -11.93
C PHE A 317 -15.35 0.97 -12.04
N ARG A 318 -16.20 0.28 -11.27
CA ARG A 318 -16.36 -1.18 -11.37
C ARG A 318 -16.83 -1.60 -12.76
N LEU A 319 -17.74 -0.85 -13.37
CA LEU A 319 -18.19 -1.13 -14.74
C LEU A 319 -17.05 -0.99 -15.76
N MET A 320 -16.25 0.08 -15.66
CA MET A 320 -15.10 0.33 -16.55
C MET A 320 -14.01 -0.74 -16.39
N ARG A 321 -13.74 -1.18 -15.15
CA ARG A 321 -12.84 -2.29 -14.84
C ARG A 321 -13.34 -3.58 -15.48
N ARG A 322 -14.61 -3.93 -15.26
CA ARG A 322 -15.24 -5.13 -15.83
C ARG A 322 -15.23 -5.11 -17.37
N ALA A 323 -15.41 -3.95 -17.99
CA ALA A 323 -15.32 -3.78 -19.44
C ALA A 323 -13.88 -3.81 -19.99
N GLY A 324 -12.85 -3.92 -19.14
CA GLY A 324 -11.44 -4.00 -19.55
C GLY A 324 -10.79 -2.65 -19.89
N TYR A 325 -11.42 -1.51 -19.60
CA TYR A 325 -10.82 -0.19 -19.82
C TYR A 325 -9.86 0.23 -18.70
N ILE A 326 -10.01 -0.38 -17.53
CA ILE A 326 -9.11 -0.24 -16.38
C ILE A 326 -8.58 -1.63 -16.07
N ASN A 327 -7.34 -1.72 -15.62
CA ASN A 327 -6.78 -2.99 -15.18
C ASN A 327 -7.58 -3.61 -14.02
N GLU A 328 -7.68 -4.92 -14.07
CA GLU A 328 -8.41 -5.80 -13.15
C GLU A 328 -7.97 -5.68 -11.68
N PHE A 329 -6.74 -5.26 -11.40
CA PHE A 329 -6.22 -5.11 -10.03
C PHE A 329 -6.49 -3.73 -9.41
N VAL A 330 -7.04 -2.78 -10.15
CA VAL A 330 -7.47 -1.49 -9.58
C VAL A 330 -8.67 -1.73 -8.69
N SER A 331 -8.52 -1.47 -7.39
CA SER A 331 -9.58 -1.62 -6.40
C SER A 331 -10.25 -0.28 -6.13
N ILE A 332 -11.55 -0.34 -5.82
CA ILE A 332 -12.32 0.79 -5.32
C ILE A 332 -13.20 0.35 -4.15
N SER A 333 -13.03 1.01 -3.00
CA SER A 333 -13.80 0.75 -1.79
C SER A 333 -14.33 2.03 -1.14
N THR A 334 -15.42 1.91 -0.39
CA THR A 334 -16.08 3.02 0.30
C THR A 334 -16.09 2.83 1.80
N ASN A 335 -15.56 3.82 2.52
CA ASN A 335 -15.71 3.90 3.96
C ASN A 335 -16.77 4.94 4.29
N LEU A 336 -17.97 4.47 4.65
CA LEU A 336 -19.10 5.34 5.00
C LEU A 336 -18.89 6.08 6.32
N THR A 337 -18.18 5.47 7.28
CA THR A 337 -17.90 6.06 8.60
C THR A 337 -17.02 7.29 8.48
N ASP A 338 -15.97 7.20 7.66
CA ASP A 338 -15.04 8.29 7.42
C ASP A 338 -15.43 9.19 6.23
N ARG A 339 -16.53 8.85 5.53
CA ARG A 339 -16.97 9.50 4.28
C ARG A 339 -15.84 9.59 3.26
N CYS A 340 -15.20 8.45 2.99
CA CYS A 340 -14.07 8.37 2.07
C CYS A 340 -14.31 7.30 1.00
N VAL A 341 -13.87 7.57 -0.23
CA VAL A 341 -13.73 6.59 -1.30
C VAL A 341 -12.24 6.36 -1.52
N TYR A 342 -11.79 5.12 -1.44
CA TYR A 342 -10.40 4.73 -1.68
C TYR A 342 -10.29 4.05 -3.03
N ILE A 343 -9.42 4.59 -3.88
CA ILE A 343 -8.97 3.96 -5.12
C ILE A 343 -7.54 3.49 -4.89
N SER A 344 -7.26 2.23 -5.18
CA SER A 344 -5.93 1.64 -5.00
C SER A 344 -5.46 1.00 -6.31
N SER A 345 -4.32 1.48 -6.80
CA SER A 345 -3.58 0.98 -7.97
C SER A 345 -2.14 0.60 -7.62
N ASP A 346 -1.79 0.66 -6.34
CA ASP A 346 -0.48 0.28 -5.81
C ASP A 346 -0.28 -1.24 -5.79
N GLY A 347 0.99 -1.62 -5.84
CA GLY A 347 1.47 -3.00 -5.78
C GLY A 347 1.56 -3.54 -4.35
N GLY A 348 1.65 -4.87 -4.24
CA GLY A 348 1.79 -5.57 -2.97
C GLY A 348 0.48 -5.82 -2.24
N ARG A 349 -0.69 -5.50 -2.81
CA ARG A 349 -1.99 -5.86 -2.25
C ARG A 349 -2.29 -7.33 -2.52
N LEU A 350 -3.07 -7.93 -1.62
CA LEU A 350 -3.58 -9.28 -1.77
C LEU A 350 -4.94 -9.20 -2.45
N CYS A 351 -5.07 -9.92 -3.56
CA CYS A 351 -6.29 -10.03 -4.33
C CYS A 351 -6.67 -11.49 -4.51
N ARG A 352 -7.96 -11.73 -4.71
CA ARG A 352 -8.50 -13.06 -4.96
C ARG A 352 -9.65 -12.99 -5.96
N PRO A 353 -9.74 -13.93 -6.92
CA PRO A 353 -10.79 -13.89 -7.91
C PRO A 353 -12.08 -14.48 -7.35
N TYR A 354 -13.21 -13.84 -7.68
CA TYR A 354 -14.56 -14.26 -7.35
C TYR A 354 -15.46 -14.22 -8.58
N ILE A 355 -16.48 -15.08 -8.61
CA ILE A 355 -17.49 -15.05 -9.67
C ILE A 355 -18.43 -13.88 -9.41
N ILE A 356 -18.68 -13.07 -10.44
CA ILE A 356 -19.61 -11.95 -10.34
C ILE A 356 -21.04 -12.51 -10.32
N VAL A 357 -21.89 -12.01 -9.41
CA VAL A 357 -23.32 -12.33 -9.37
C VAL A 357 -24.12 -11.16 -9.95
N LYS A 358 -24.97 -11.46 -10.94
CA LYS A 358 -25.87 -10.47 -11.55
C LYS A 358 -27.31 -10.97 -11.45
N LYS A 359 -28.20 -10.15 -10.89
CA LYS A 359 -29.64 -10.47 -10.75
C LYS A 359 -29.88 -11.84 -10.11
N GLN A 360 -29.20 -12.13 -8.99
CA GLN A 360 -29.29 -13.40 -8.24
C GLN A 360 -28.85 -14.64 -9.03
N LYS A 361 -28.06 -14.49 -10.10
CA LYS A 361 -27.47 -15.60 -10.84
C LYS A 361 -25.97 -15.40 -10.98
N PRO A 362 -25.15 -16.46 -10.85
CA PRO A 362 -23.74 -16.38 -11.17
C PRO A 362 -23.57 -16.01 -12.64
N ALA A 363 -22.58 -15.17 -12.95
CA ALA A 363 -22.25 -14.81 -14.32
C ALA A 363 -21.65 -15.99 -15.09
N VAL A 364 -20.90 -16.86 -14.40
CA VAL A 364 -20.42 -18.12 -14.94
C VAL A 364 -21.61 -19.09 -15.08
N THR A 365 -21.75 -19.69 -16.26
CA THR A 365 -22.83 -20.63 -16.58
C THR A 365 -22.23 -21.99 -16.96
N ASN A 366 -23.05 -23.04 -16.94
CA ASN A 366 -22.62 -24.39 -17.33
C ASN A 366 -21.99 -24.43 -18.74
N LYS A 367 -22.51 -23.62 -19.67
CA LYS A 367 -21.93 -23.50 -21.02
C LYS A 367 -20.49 -23.01 -20.97
N HIS A 368 -20.19 -21.99 -20.16
CA HIS A 368 -18.82 -21.48 -20.00
C HIS A 368 -17.89 -22.56 -19.41
N MET A 369 -18.41 -23.41 -18.51
CA MET A 369 -17.64 -24.52 -17.94
C MET A 369 -17.35 -25.62 -18.95
N GLU A 370 -18.31 -25.94 -19.83
CA GLU A 370 -18.11 -26.88 -20.94
C GLU A 370 -17.06 -26.35 -21.94
N GLU A 371 -17.15 -25.07 -22.31
CA GLU A 371 -16.18 -24.42 -23.21
C GLU A 371 -14.77 -24.35 -22.60
N LEU A 372 -14.67 -24.11 -21.28
CA LEU A 372 -13.40 -24.17 -20.55
C LEU A 372 -12.82 -25.59 -20.55
N ALA A 373 -13.65 -26.61 -20.32
CA ALA A 373 -13.22 -28.01 -20.31
C ALA A 373 -12.77 -28.49 -21.71
N GLN A 374 -13.37 -27.96 -22.77
CA GLN A 374 -13.01 -28.23 -24.17
C GLN A 374 -11.79 -27.41 -24.64
N GLY A 375 -11.32 -26.44 -23.82
CA GLY A 375 -10.18 -25.58 -24.15
C GLY A 375 -10.50 -24.46 -25.13
N TYR A 376 -11.79 -24.16 -25.37
CA TYR A 376 -12.20 -23.02 -26.19
C TYR A 376 -12.03 -21.68 -25.47
N ARG A 377 -11.97 -21.70 -24.14
CA ARG A 377 -11.75 -20.53 -23.28
C ARG A 377 -10.69 -20.84 -22.24
N ASN A 378 -10.04 -19.80 -21.73
CA ASN A 378 -9.13 -19.85 -20.60
C ASN A 378 -9.63 -18.95 -19.44
N PHE A 379 -8.87 -18.88 -18.34
CA PHE A 379 -9.24 -18.06 -17.19
C PHE A 379 -9.18 -16.54 -17.48
N GLU A 380 -8.28 -16.10 -18.35
CA GLU A 380 -8.18 -14.69 -18.75
C GLU A 380 -9.42 -14.25 -19.53
N ASP A 381 -9.97 -15.11 -20.37
CA ASP A 381 -11.25 -14.86 -21.08
C ASP A 381 -12.39 -14.60 -20.09
N PHE A 382 -12.38 -15.28 -18.93
CA PHE A 382 -13.41 -15.07 -17.89
C PHE A 382 -13.29 -13.70 -17.23
N LEU A 383 -12.08 -13.14 -17.14
CA LEU A 383 -11.86 -11.76 -16.68
C LEU A 383 -12.33 -10.76 -17.76
N HIS A 384 -11.93 -10.97 -19.00
CA HIS A 384 -12.28 -10.09 -20.13
C HIS A 384 -13.79 -10.04 -20.40
N GLU A 385 -14.50 -11.16 -20.23
CA GLU A 385 -15.96 -11.23 -20.38
C GLU A 385 -16.74 -10.80 -19.11
N SER A 386 -16.06 -10.28 -18.09
CA SER A 386 -16.66 -9.87 -16.82
C SER A 386 -17.45 -10.99 -16.11
N LEU A 387 -16.96 -12.23 -16.18
CA LEU A 387 -17.52 -13.37 -15.45
C LEU A 387 -16.93 -13.48 -14.05
N VAL A 388 -15.64 -13.19 -13.94
CA VAL A 388 -14.84 -13.22 -12.72
C VAL A 388 -14.19 -11.85 -12.53
N GLU A 389 -13.99 -11.41 -11.29
CA GLU A 389 -13.11 -10.27 -10.99
C GLU A 389 -12.27 -10.50 -9.74
N TYR A 390 -11.12 -9.83 -9.69
CA TYR A 390 -10.28 -9.81 -8.50
C TYR A 390 -10.82 -8.79 -7.50
N LEU A 391 -11.00 -9.22 -6.25
CA LEU A 391 -11.28 -8.35 -5.13
C LEU A 391 -10.07 -8.30 -4.22
N ASP A 392 -9.73 -7.11 -3.74
CA ASP A 392 -8.77 -6.96 -2.64
C ASP A 392 -9.49 -6.94 -1.29
N VAL A 393 -8.72 -7.11 -0.21
CA VAL A 393 -9.24 -7.19 1.17
C VAL A 393 -10.09 -5.96 1.54
N ASN A 394 -9.79 -4.78 0.98
CA ASN A 394 -10.56 -3.56 1.27
C ASN A 394 -11.89 -3.52 0.51
N GLU A 395 -11.90 -3.94 -0.75
CA GLU A 395 -13.11 -4.03 -1.57
C GLU A 395 -14.04 -5.15 -1.12
N GLU A 396 -13.52 -6.21 -0.51
CA GLU A 396 -14.32 -7.28 0.12
C GLU A 396 -15.28 -6.73 1.19
N ASN A 397 -14.94 -5.64 1.90
CA ASN A 397 -15.85 -5.01 2.88
C ASN A 397 -17.09 -4.36 2.24
N ASP A 398 -17.00 -3.96 0.97
CA ASP A 398 -18.11 -3.40 0.20
C ASP A 398 -18.95 -4.47 -0.50
N CYS A 399 -18.55 -5.74 -0.35
CA CYS A 399 -19.10 -6.86 -1.08
C CYS A 399 -19.85 -7.82 -0.16
N ASN A 400 -20.88 -8.45 -0.71
CA ASN A 400 -21.57 -9.57 -0.09
C ASN A 400 -21.27 -10.82 -0.92
N ILE A 401 -20.50 -11.75 -0.34
CA ILE A 401 -19.94 -12.92 -1.02
C ILE A 401 -20.68 -14.17 -0.53
N ALA A 402 -21.38 -14.85 -1.44
CA ALA A 402 -21.99 -16.14 -1.17
C ALA A 402 -20.94 -17.26 -1.24
N LEU A 403 -21.03 -18.26 -0.35
CA LEU A 403 -20.13 -19.43 -0.38
C LEU A 403 -20.58 -20.49 -1.40
N TYR A 404 -21.89 -20.61 -1.60
CA TYR A 404 -22.49 -21.60 -2.50
C TYR A 404 -23.63 -20.97 -3.30
N GLU A 405 -23.93 -21.51 -4.47
CA GLU A 405 -24.98 -20.96 -5.36
C GLU A 405 -26.35 -20.89 -4.69
N HIS A 406 -26.72 -21.87 -3.86
CA HIS A 406 -28.00 -21.89 -3.16
C HIS A 406 -28.12 -20.82 -2.05
N THR A 407 -27.00 -20.20 -1.65
CA THR A 407 -26.97 -19.12 -0.65
C THR A 407 -27.09 -17.73 -1.28
N ILE A 408 -27.14 -17.65 -2.62
CA ILE A 408 -27.28 -16.39 -3.36
C ILE A 408 -28.62 -15.75 -3.04
N ASN A 409 -28.59 -14.47 -2.64
CA ASN A 409 -29.75 -13.64 -2.37
C ASN A 409 -29.69 -12.33 -3.17
N LYS A 410 -30.66 -11.43 -2.93
CA LYS A 410 -30.79 -10.16 -3.66
C LYS A 410 -29.60 -9.21 -3.47
N ASP A 411 -28.96 -9.30 -2.31
CA ASP A 411 -27.86 -8.42 -1.91
C ASP A 411 -26.50 -9.03 -2.25
N THR A 412 -26.46 -10.29 -2.69
CA THR A 412 -25.23 -10.98 -3.09
C THR A 412 -24.61 -10.32 -4.32
N THR A 413 -23.36 -9.91 -4.17
CA THR A 413 -22.56 -9.28 -5.22
C THR A 413 -21.64 -10.28 -5.93
N HIS A 414 -21.16 -11.28 -5.20
CA HIS A 414 -20.12 -12.20 -5.62
C HIS A 414 -20.39 -13.61 -5.10
N LEU A 415 -19.79 -14.58 -5.76
CA LEU A 415 -19.82 -15.99 -5.40
C LEU A 415 -18.38 -16.50 -5.29
N GLU A 416 -18.13 -17.22 -4.21
CA GLU A 416 -16.91 -17.98 -3.97
C GLU A 416 -16.70 -19.01 -5.08
N ILE A 417 -15.51 -19.05 -5.69
CA ILE A 417 -15.22 -20.04 -6.74
C ILE A 417 -15.19 -21.43 -6.13
N GLU A 418 -14.44 -21.58 -5.02
CA GLU A 418 -14.32 -22.85 -4.34
C GLU A 418 -13.79 -22.65 -2.90
N PRO A 419 -14.56 -23.01 -1.86
CA PRO A 419 -14.20 -22.74 -0.47
C PRO A 419 -12.90 -23.39 0.02
N PHE A 420 -12.50 -24.55 -0.49
CA PHE A 420 -11.29 -25.23 -0.01
C PHE A 420 -9.99 -24.49 -0.38
N THR A 421 -10.05 -23.57 -1.36
CA THR A 421 -8.89 -22.79 -1.83
C THR A 421 -8.39 -21.76 -0.81
N LEU A 422 -9.12 -21.62 0.31
CA LEU A 422 -8.65 -20.98 1.56
C LEU A 422 -7.37 -21.65 2.10
N LEU A 423 -7.21 -22.96 1.88
CA LEU A 423 -6.02 -23.69 2.29
C LEU A 423 -4.88 -23.47 1.29
N GLY A 424 -3.66 -23.40 1.80
CA GLY A 424 -2.44 -23.35 0.97
C GLY A 424 -1.98 -24.74 0.55
N VAL A 425 -0.88 -24.79 -0.20
CA VAL A 425 -0.32 -26.03 -0.79
C VAL A 425 -0.09 -27.13 0.25
N CYS A 426 0.51 -26.80 1.39
CA CYS A 426 0.84 -27.81 2.41
C CYS A 426 -0.39 -28.30 3.18
N ALA A 427 -1.34 -27.39 3.45
CA ALA A 427 -2.58 -27.72 4.14
C ALA A 427 -3.53 -28.56 3.25
N GLY A 428 -3.42 -28.44 1.92
CA GLY A 428 -4.20 -29.24 0.96
C GLY A 428 -3.88 -30.73 0.98
N LEU A 429 -2.79 -31.16 1.61
CA LEU A 429 -2.43 -32.58 1.77
C LEU A 429 -3.21 -33.29 2.89
N ILE A 430 -3.88 -32.51 3.74
CA ILE A 430 -4.57 -33.04 4.91
C ILE A 430 -5.91 -33.61 4.45
N PRO A 431 -6.17 -34.91 4.63
CA PRO A 431 -7.49 -35.46 4.33
C PRO A 431 -8.51 -34.92 5.33
N TYR A 432 -9.66 -34.47 4.82
CA TYR A 432 -10.81 -34.00 5.61
C TYR A 432 -10.42 -32.98 6.72
N PRO A 433 -9.75 -31.87 6.39
CA PRO A 433 -9.18 -30.95 7.38
C PRO A 433 -10.26 -30.28 8.25
N HIS A 434 -11.49 -30.18 7.76
CA HIS A 434 -12.66 -29.63 8.47
C HIS A 434 -13.22 -30.58 9.55
N HIS A 435 -12.87 -31.87 9.53
CA HIS A 435 -13.21 -32.83 10.58
C HIS A 435 -12.15 -32.90 11.69
N ASN A 436 -11.01 -32.23 11.50
CA ASN A 436 -9.92 -32.21 12.46
C ASN A 436 -10.00 -30.98 13.37
N GLN A 437 -9.43 -31.10 14.57
CA GLN A 437 -9.15 -29.93 15.40
C GLN A 437 -8.07 -29.07 14.74
N SER A 438 -8.26 -27.74 14.72
CA SER A 438 -7.36 -26.80 14.04
C SER A 438 -5.86 -27.00 14.33
N PRO A 439 -5.40 -27.26 15.57
CA PRO A 439 -3.97 -27.45 15.83
C PRO A 439 -3.37 -28.65 15.09
N ARG A 440 -4.15 -29.72 14.87
CA ARG A 440 -3.68 -30.92 14.14
C ARG A 440 -3.36 -30.60 12.68
N ASN A 441 -4.14 -29.72 12.08
CA ASN A 441 -3.89 -29.28 10.71
C ASN A 441 -2.58 -28.48 10.61
N THR A 442 -2.32 -27.60 11.58
CA THR A 442 -1.06 -26.84 11.64
C THR A 442 0.16 -27.75 11.82
N TYR A 443 0.07 -28.73 12.71
CA TYR A 443 1.16 -29.71 12.92
C TYR A 443 1.48 -30.48 11.63
N GLN A 444 0.45 -30.91 10.92
CA GLN A 444 0.64 -31.63 9.66
C GLN A 444 1.29 -30.76 8.58
N CYS A 445 1.01 -29.45 8.54
CA CYS A 445 1.67 -28.54 7.60
C CYS A 445 3.19 -28.46 7.83
N ALA A 446 3.63 -28.45 9.09
CA ALA A 446 5.04 -28.45 9.45
C ALA A 446 5.70 -29.82 9.16
N MET A 447 5.06 -30.91 9.58
CA MET A 447 5.56 -32.27 9.39
C MET A 447 5.58 -32.69 7.91
N GLY A 448 4.59 -32.28 7.11
CA GLY A 448 4.52 -32.58 5.68
C GLY A 448 5.70 -32.01 4.88
N LYS A 449 6.30 -30.90 5.34
CA LYS A 449 7.53 -30.33 4.75
C LYS A 449 8.78 -31.17 5.09
N GLN A 450 8.72 -32.03 6.11
CA GLN A 450 9.83 -32.86 6.57
C GLN A 450 9.73 -34.32 6.13
N ALA A 451 8.61 -34.71 5.51
CA ALA A 451 8.45 -36.05 4.94
C ALA A 451 9.52 -36.32 3.87
N MET A 452 10.08 -37.53 3.87
CA MET A 452 11.09 -37.98 2.89
C MET A 452 10.47 -38.65 1.68
#